data_AF-A0A7L3XLU6-F1
#
_entry.id   AF-A0A7L3XLU6-F1
#
_cell.length_a   1.000
_cell.length_b   1.000
_cell.length_c   1.000
_cell.angle_alpha   90.00
_cell.angle_beta   90.00
_cell.angle_gamma   90.00
#
_symmetry.space_group_name_H-M   'P 1'
#
loop_
_entity.id
_entity.type
_entity.pdbx_description
1 polymer ?
#
loop_
_entity_poly.entity_id
_entity_poly.type
_entity_poly.pdbx_seq_one_letter_code
_entity_poly.pdbx_strand_id
1 'polypeptide(L)'
;CRPCPHDTFSSAAGRSGCTLCRKCEGRFRYLKVCSSKSDAECTCKEGYRCSGDGCSRCDRSCGVGQENTRSGCQTCRYGTFNDQPNGSCKNWT
;
A
#
# COMPACT_ATOMS: atom_id res chain seq x y z
N CYS A 1 14.74 14.37 27.60
CA CYS A 1 13.73 13.81 26.68
C CYS A 1 13.32 12.42 27.16
N ARG A 2 12.03 12.14 27.35
CA ARG A 2 11.55 10.79 27.67
C ARG A 2 11.25 10.03 26.37
N PRO A 3 11.56 8.72 26.30
CA PRO A 3 11.16 7.92 25.14
C PRO A 3 9.63 7.84 25.04
N CYS A 4 9.13 7.75 23.82
CA CYS A 4 7.70 7.56 23.58
C CYS A 4 7.24 6.20 24.15
N PRO A 5 6.03 6.14 24.74
CA PRO A 5 5.43 4.90 25.22
C PRO A 5 5.17 3.92 24.06
N HIS A 6 4.86 2.67 24.41
CA HIS A 6 4.54 1.63 23.42
C HIS A 6 3.40 2.08 22.49
N ASP A 7 3.45 1.63 21.23
CA ASP A 7 2.52 2.03 20.17
C ASP A 7 2.45 3.53 19.86
N THR A 8 3.51 4.29 20.21
CA THR A 8 3.64 5.70 19.82
C THR A 8 5.04 6.04 19.31
N PHE A 9 5.13 7.09 18.49
CA PHE A 9 6.38 7.56 17.90
C PHE A 9 6.48 9.09 17.90
N SER A 10 7.70 9.62 17.80
CA SER A 10 7.94 11.03 17.48
C SER A 10 9.10 11.15 16.49
N SER A 11 8.82 11.67 15.29
CA SER A 11 9.80 11.87 14.22
C SER A 11 10.64 13.14 14.36
N ALA A 12 10.21 14.09 15.20
CA ALA A 12 10.90 15.36 15.41
C ALA A 12 11.34 15.52 16.87
N ALA A 13 12.62 15.83 17.06
CA ALA A 13 13.17 16.17 18.38
C ALA A 13 12.46 17.43 18.93
N GLY A 14 12.08 17.40 20.20
CA GLY A 14 11.47 18.56 20.88
C GLY A 14 9.96 18.72 20.69
N ARG A 15 9.26 17.79 20.03
CA ARG A 15 7.80 17.76 20.07
C ARG A 15 7.29 17.46 21.49
N SER A 16 6.24 18.17 21.89
CA SER A 16 5.59 18.02 23.20
C SER A 16 4.79 16.72 23.37
N GLY A 17 4.61 15.94 22.30
CA GLY A 17 3.82 14.70 22.33
C GLY A 17 4.28 13.64 21.32
N CYS A 18 3.91 12.40 21.60
CA CYS A 18 4.09 11.25 20.73
C CYS A 18 2.79 10.98 19.95
N THR A 19 2.92 10.62 18.68
CA THR A 19 1.80 10.26 17.82
C THR A 19 1.54 8.76 17.91
N LEU A 20 0.27 8.35 17.87
CA LEU A 20 -0.07 6.93 17.82
C LEU A 20 0.46 6.29 16.53
N CYS A 21 1.05 5.11 16.66
CA CYS A 21 1.51 4.33 15.53
C CYS A 21 0.35 3.90 14.64
N ARG A 22 0.56 3.93 13.33
CA ARG A 22 -0.33 3.31 12.35
C ARG A 22 -0.41 1.81 12.59
N LYS A 23 -1.64 1.27 12.55
CA LYS A 23 -1.87 -0.18 12.61
C LYS A 23 -2.11 -0.74 11.21
N CYS A 24 -1.42 -1.84 10.89
CA CYS A 24 -1.57 -2.54 9.62
C CYS A 24 -2.43 -3.80 9.83
N GLU A 25 -3.75 -3.65 9.73
CA GLU A 25 -4.71 -4.72 9.98
C GLU A 25 -5.52 -5.08 8.72
N GLY A 26 -6.26 -6.20 8.75
CA GLY A 26 -7.12 -6.63 7.63
C GLY A 26 -6.33 -7.01 6.37
N ARG A 27 -6.45 -6.20 5.30
CA ARG A 27 -5.75 -6.41 4.02
C ARG A 27 -4.32 -5.87 4.00
N PHE A 28 -3.94 -5.10 5.03
CA PHE A 28 -2.61 -4.57 5.20
C PHE A 28 -1.71 -5.57 5.96
N ARG A 29 -0.41 -5.43 5.77
CA ARG A 29 0.66 -6.08 6.53
C ARG A 29 1.74 -5.04 6.84
N TYR A 30 2.48 -5.23 7.91
CA TYR A 30 3.62 -4.36 8.22
C TYR A 30 4.72 -4.56 7.19
N LEU A 31 5.09 -3.48 6.51
CA LEU A 31 6.35 -3.37 5.77
C LEU A 31 7.48 -2.98 6.75
N LYS A 32 7.16 -2.05 7.65
CA LYS A 32 8.02 -1.61 8.73
C LYS A 32 7.21 -1.46 10.01
N VAL A 33 7.69 -2.02 11.09
CA VAL A 33 7.04 -1.93 12.40
C VAL A 33 7.31 -0.54 12.99
N CYS A 34 6.33 -0.04 13.77
CA CYS A 34 6.50 1.23 14.46
C CYS A 34 7.67 1.18 15.46
N SER A 35 8.28 2.34 15.69
CA SER A 35 9.33 2.53 16.68
C SER A 35 9.11 3.86 17.40
N SER A 36 9.80 4.10 18.50
CA SER A 36 9.70 5.38 19.24
C SER A 36 10.08 6.61 18.41
N LYS A 37 10.77 6.43 17.26
CA LYS A 37 11.26 7.50 16.38
C LYS A 37 10.57 7.57 15.02
N SER A 38 9.83 6.55 14.61
CA SER A 38 9.19 6.49 13.30
C SER A 38 7.91 5.69 13.31
N ASP A 39 6.95 6.12 12.50
CA ASP A 39 5.67 5.45 12.33
C ASP A 39 5.84 4.05 11.70
N ALA A 40 4.81 3.22 11.81
CA ALA A 40 4.71 2.00 11.03
C ALA A 40 4.43 2.30 9.55
N GLU A 41 5.04 1.52 8.66
CA GLU A 41 4.74 1.55 7.24
C GLU A 41 3.94 0.29 6.88
N CYS A 42 2.77 0.49 6.28
CA CYS A 42 1.92 -0.60 5.84
C CYS A 42 2.11 -0.87 4.35
N THR A 43 2.04 -2.15 3.98
CA THR A 43 1.89 -2.61 2.61
C THR A 43 0.71 -3.56 2.53
N CYS A 44 0.32 -3.99 1.32
CA CYS A 44 -0.77 -4.93 1.13
C CYS A 44 -0.30 -6.38 1.23
N LYS A 45 -1.22 -7.26 1.64
CA LYS A 45 -1.05 -8.72 1.54
C LYS A 45 -0.96 -9.15 0.07
N GLU A 46 -0.46 -10.36 -0.16
CA GLU A 46 -0.42 -10.93 -1.51
C GLU A 46 -1.82 -10.97 -2.16
N GLY A 47 -1.86 -10.77 -3.48
CA GLY A 47 -3.10 -10.59 -4.23
C GLY A 47 -3.68 -9.17 -4.18
N TYR A 48 -3.04 -8.25 -3.45
CA TYR A 48 -3.42 -6.85 -3.40
C TYR A 48 -2.21 -5.95 -3.69
N ARG A 49 -2.49 -4.75 -4.19
CA ARG A 49 -1.50 -3.69 -4.40
C ARG A 49 -1.88 -2.43 -3.64
N CYS A 50 -0.87 -1.69 -3.22
CA CYS A 50 -1.05 -0.39 -2.62
C CYS A 50 -1.65 0.60 -3.62
N SER A 51 -2.67 1.33 -3.18
CA SER A 51 -3.22 2.46 -3.92
C SER A 51 -3.49 3.65 -2.99
N GLY A 52 -3.40 4.85 -3.56
CA GLY A 52 -3.44 6.12 -2.82
C GLY A 52 -2.14 6.45 -2.08
N ASP A 53 -2.09 7.65 -1.51
CA ASP A 53 -0.92 8.15 -0.78
C ASP A 53 -0.58 7.26 0.41
N GLY A 54 0.69 6.89 0.55
CA GLY A 54 1.20 6.08 1.65
C GLY A 54 0.52 4.71 1.79
N CYS A 55 0.06 4.10 0.69
CA CYS A 55 -0.69 2.84 0.72
C CYS A 55 -1.91 2.93 1.65
N SER A 56 -2.75 3.95 1.46
CA SER A 56 -3.97 4.13 2.26
C SER A 56 -5.06 3.10 1.91
N ARG A 57 -4.97 2.46 0.73
CA ARG A 57 -5.89 1.42 0.27
C ARG A 57 -5.14 0.22 -0.31
N CYS A 58 -5.81 -0.93 -0.24
CA CYS A 58 -5.38 -2.17 -0.89
C CYS A 58 -6.41 -2.59 -1.93
N ASP A 59 -6.11 -2.27 -3.18
CA ASP A 59 -6.89 -2.73 -4.33
C ASP A 59 -6.43 -4.13 -4.73
N ARG A 60 -7.34 -4.92 -5.32
CA ARG A 60 -6.93 -6.23 -5.83
C ARG A 60 -5.90 -6.04 -6.94
N SER A 61 -4.89 -6.90 -6.93
CA SER A 61 -3.94 -6.98 -8.04
C SER A 61 -4.63 -7.61 -9.24
N CYS A 62 -4.39 -7.06 -10.43
CA CYS A 62 -4.92 -7.60 -11.68
C CYS A 62 -3.93 -8.58 -12.28
N GLY A 63 -4.44 -9.70 -12.80
CA GLY A 63 -3.62 -10.73 -13.43
C GLY A 63 -3.15 -10.32 -14.83
N VAL A 64 -2.38 -11.21 -15.44
CA VAL A 64 -2.06 -11.15 -16.87
C VAL A 64 -3.35 -11.15 -17.69
N GLY A 65 -3.39 -10.35 -18.75
CA GLY A 65 -4.58 -10.14 -19.58
C GLY A 65 -5.64 -9.25 -18.95
N GLN A 66 -5.37 -8.64 -17.80
CA GLN A 66 -6.26 -7.68 -17.14
C GLN A 66 -5.54 -6.36 -16.86
N GLU A 67 -6.27 -5.26 -16.89
CA GLU A 67 -5.78 -3.96 -16.43
C GLU A 67 -6.64 -3.41 -15.29
N ASN A 68 -6.03 -2.57 -14.47
CA ASN A 68 -6.76 -1.91 -13.40
C ASN A 68 -7.49 -0.67 -13.92
N THR A 69 -8.81 -0.67 -13.79
CA THR A 69 -9.69 0.44 -14.16
C THR A 69 -10.38 1.03 -12.94
N ARG A 70 -11.23 2.06 -13.14
CA ARG A 70 -12.00 2.68 -12.05
C ARG A 70 -13.00 1.70 -11.41
N SER A 71 -13.46 0.70 -12.15
CA SER A 71 -14.36 -0.36 -11.69
C SER A 71 -13.62 -1.60 -11.17
N GLY A 72 -12.28 -1.58 -11.14
CA GLY A 72 -11.43 -2.70 -10.73
C GLY A 72 -10.74 -3.37 -11.92
N CYS A 73 -10.32 -4.63 -11.73
CA CYS A 73 -9.64 -5.38 -12.78
C CYS A 73 -10.60 -5.71 -13.92
N GLN A 74 -10.29 -5.24 -15.12
CA GLN A 74 -11.02 -5.57 -16.34
C GLN A 74 -10.12 -6.32 -17.30
N THR A 75 -10.67 -7.30 -18.00
CA THR A 75 -9.96 -8.02 -19.06
C THR A 75 -9.64 -7.07 -20.21
N CYS A 76 -8.44 -7.23 -20.79
CA CYS A 76 -8.03 -6.48 -21.97
C CYS A 76 -9.04 -6.63 -23.11
N ARG A 77 -9.29 -5.52 -23.80
CA ARG A 77 -10.19 -5.51 -24.96
C ARG A 77 -9.58 -6.28 -26.12
N TYR A 78 -10.43 -6.77 -27.00
CA TYR A 78 -9.99 -7.41 -28.24
C TYR A 78 -9.03 -6.47 -29.02
N GLY A 79 -7.91 -7.00 -29.50
CA GLY A 79 -6.83 -6.23 -30.13
C GLY A 79 -5.80 -5.65 -29.15
N THR A 80 -5.95 -5.88 -27.85
CA THR A 80 -4.97 -5.47 -26.82
C THR A 80 -4.52 -6.67 -25.98
N PHE A 81 -3.34 -6.57 -25.36
CA PHE A 81 -2.79 -7.55 -24.43
C PHE A 81 -2.12 -6.86 -23.25
N ASN A 82 -2.04 -7.59 -22.13
CA ASN A 82 -1.18 -7.25 -21.02
C ASN A 82 -0.47 -8.52 -20.57
N ASP A 83 0.85 -8.56 -20.72
CA ASP A 83 1.72 -9.69 -20.37
C ASP A 83 2.26 -9.64 -18.94
N GLN A 84 1.94 -8.58 -18.18
CA GLN A 84 2.45 -8.36 -16.83
C GLN A 84 1.32 -8.19 -15.80
N PRO A 85 1.45 -8.74 -14.58
CA PRO A 85 0.50 -8.46 -13.51
C PRO A 85 0.50 -6.97 -13.17
N ASN A 86 -0.68 -6.40 -12.92
CA ASN A 86 -0.88 -4.96 -12.69
C ASN A 86 -0.41 -4.04 -13.83
N GLY A 87 -0.14 -4.59 -15.01
CA GLY A 87 0.13 -3.82 -16.22
C GLY A 87 -1.12 -3.16 -16.81
N SER A 88 -0.90 -2.38 -17.86
CA SER A 88 -1.96 -1.79 -18.69
C SER A 88 -2.05 -2.55 -20.01
N CYS A 89 -3.25 -2.62 -20.59
CA CYS A 89 -3.44 -3.26 -21.89
C CYS A 89 -2.82 -2.39 -23.00
N LYS A 90 -2.04 -3.02 -23.88
CA LYS A 90 -1.34 -2.40 -25.01
C LYS A 90 -1.82 -3.05 -26.32
N ASN A 91 -1.78 -2.32 -27.44
CA ASN A 91 -2.16 -2.88 -28.74
C ASN A 91 -1.18 -4.00 -29.16
N TRP A 92 -1.68 -5.00 -29.89
CA TRP A 92 -0.82 -5.96 -30.56
C TRP A 92 0.03 -5.26 -31.64
N THR A 93 1.28 -5.72 -31.80
CA THR A 93 2.13 -5.41 -32.95
C THR A 93 2.02 -6.49 -34.01
#